data_AF-A8P1E4-F1
#
_entry.id   AF-A8P1E4-F1
#
_cell.length_a   1.000
_cell.length_b   1.000
_cell.length_c   1.000
_cell.angle_alpha   90.00
_cell.angle_beta   90.00
_cell.angle_gamma   90.00
#
_symmetry.space_group_name_H-M   'P 1'
#
loop_
_entity.id
_entity.type
_entity.pdbx_description
1 polymer ?
#
loop_
_entity_poly.entity_id
_entity_poly.type
_entity_poly.pdbx_seq_one_letter_code
_entity_poly.pdbx_strand_id
1 'polypeptide(L)'
;MSNSFVIPAVCITGGLYLSPQAGQIINPRQPLNITWNPACFDASTTSAVDIYLFAPGFTGSGTGDTESGNNDTDEPLVHVWSDFPLALGPQNFDLDATWWGEEQEQELQLNIVAHGQPVSESELPAGPVFTARMAPRGGKDEDSAGKDEDGDDEEEDEEDGEEGKDSKGSAVSRGAGKTVLATAAMLVAPLLLAAL
;
A
#
# COMPACT_ATOMS: atom_id res chain seq x y z
N MET A 1 8.89 -39.10 16.92
CA MET A 1 7.53 -38.89 16.38
C MET A 1 7.52 -37.47 15.85
N SER A 2 7.66 -37.29 14.54
CA SER A 2 7.57 -35.95 13.95
C SER A 2 6.09 -35.57 13.96
N ASN A 3 5.73 -34.58 14.78
CA ASN A 3 4.42 -33.94 14.65
C ASN A 3 4.50 -33.11 13.38
N SER A 4 3.93 -33.60 12.29
CA SER A 4 3.73 -32.80 11.09
C SER A 4 2.75 -31.67 11.44
N PHE A 5 3.21 -30.43 11.32
CA PHE A 5 2.30 -29.29 11.32
C PHE A 5 1.36 -29.41 10.13
N VAL A 6 0.08 -29.16 10.37
CA VAL A 6 -0.95 -29.16 9.32
C VAL A 6 -1.36 -27.71 9.11
N ILE A 7 -1.09 -27.18 7.93
CA ILE A 7 -1.55 -25.85 7.54
C ILE A 7 -3.08 -25.83 7.64
N PRO A 8 -3.68 -24.90 8.41
CA PRO A 8 -5.13 -24.80 8.50
C PRO A 8 -5.77 -24.60 7.12
N ALA A 9 -6.89 -25.27 6.84
CA ALA A 9 -7.57 -25.15 5.54
C ALA A 9 -7.88 -23.71 5.14
N VAL A 10 -8.17 -22.85 6.13
CA VAL A 10 -8.39 -21.41 5.92
C VAL A 10 -7.21 -20.70 5.27
N CYS A 11 -5.97 -21.14 5.52
CA CYS A 11 -4.76 -20.54 4.96
C CYS A 11 -4.59 -20.89 3.47
N ILE A 12 -4.96 -22.11 3.08
CA ILE A 12 -4.91 -22.56 1.68
C ILE A 12 -6.00 -21.89 0.84
N THR A 13 -7.15 -21.56 1.43
CA THR A 13 -8.25 -20.88 0.74
C THR A 13 -8.16 -19.35 0.78
N GLY A 14 -6.96 -18.79 1.03
CA GLY A 14 -6.71 -17.34 0.97
C GLY A 14 -6.78 -16.60 2.31
N GLY A 15 -7.11 -17.26 3.42
CA GLY A 15 -7.13 -16.65 4.76
C GLY A 15 -5.75 -16.42 5.39
N LEU A 16 -4.67 -16.68 4.65
CA LEU A 16 -3.33 -16.22 4.98
C LEU A 16 -3.24 -14.69 4.84
N TYR A 17 -3.77 -14.12 3.77
CA TYR A 17 -3.65 -12.69 3.45
C TYR A 17 -4.90 -11.96 3.93
N LEU A 18 -4.71 -10.95 4.78
CA LEU A 18 -5.80 -10.13 5.31
C LEU A 18 -5.84 -8.74 4.66
N SER A 19 -4.68 -8.22 4.25
CA SER A 19 -4.51 -6.98 3.47
C SER A 19 -3.17 -7.02 2.71
N PRO A 20 -3.07 -6.47 1.48
CA PRO A 20 -4.17 -5.92 0.67
C PRO A 20 -5.17 -7.00 0.23
N GLN A 21 -6.37 -6.59 -0.19
CA GLN A 21 -7.36 -7.51 -0.76
C GLN A 21 -7.18 -7.61 -2.29
N ALA A 22 -7.64 -8.71 -2.88
CA ALA A 22 -7.61 -8.88 -4.32
C ALA A 22 -8.42 -7.77 -5.02
N GLY A 23 -7.83 -7.16 -6.05
CA GLY A 23 -8.42 -6.03 -6.79
C GLY A 23 -8.40 -4.69 -6.05
N GLN A 24 -7.78 -4.61 -4.86
CA GLN A 24 -7.61 -3.34 -4.17
C GLN A 24 -6.73 -2.40 -4.99
N ILE A 25 -7.07 -1.11 -5.03
CA ILE A 25 -6.22 -0.07 -5.62
C ILE A 25 -5.49 0.65 -4.47
N ILE A 26 -4.18 0.79 -4.59
CA ILE A 26 -3.34 1.48 -3.60
C ILE A 26 -2.57 2.62 -4.26
N ASN A 27 -2.20 3.62 -3.46
CA ASN A 27 -1.28 4.68 -3.89
C ASN A 27 0.16 4.34 -3.45
N PRO A 28 1.11 4.13 -4.38
CA PRO A 28 2.50 3.82 -4.03
C PRO A 28 3.21 4.90 -3.20
N ARG A 29 2.65 6.12 -3.12
CA ARG A 29 3.19 7.20 -2.29
C ARG A 29 2.81 7.10 -0.82
N GLN A 30 1.92 6.18 -0.48
CA GLN A 30 1.48 5.91 0.88
C GLN A 30 2.01 4.54 1.33
N PRO A 31 2.27 4.35 2.63
CA PRO A 31 2.69 3.05 3.14
C PRO A 31 1.64 1.96 2.83
N LEU A 32 2.11 0.85 2.26
CA LEU A 32 1.30 -0.33 2.01
C LEU A 32 1.08 -1.10 3.31
N ASN A 33 -0.17 -1.25 3.69
CA ASN A 33 -0.55 -2.06 4.85
C ASN A 33 -0.64 -3.55 4.45
N ILE A 34 0.38 -4.33 4.83
CA ILE A 34 0.40 -5.78 4.63
C ILE A 34 0.07 -6.46 5.94
N THR A 35 -0.95 -7.31 5.92
CA THR A 35 -1.40 -8.05 7.10
C THR A 35 -1.66 -9.49 6.74
N TRP A 36 -1.22 -10.41 7.60
CA TRP A 36 -1.37 -11.83 7.42
C TRP A 36 -1.83 -12.52 8.69
N ASN A 37 -2.31 -13.75 8.55
CA ASN A 37 -2.70 -14.60 9.67
C ASN A 37 -1.51 -15.45 10.15
N PRO A 38 -0.95 -15.19 11.34
CA PRO A 38 0.22 -15.93 11.81
C PRO A 38 -0.10 -17.40 12.14
N ALA A 39 -1.37 -17.76 12.32
CA ALA A 39 -1.79 -19.15 12.54
C ALA A 39 -1.56 -20.05 11.31
N CYS A 40 -1.23 -19.46 10.15
CA CYS A 40 -0.87 -20.18 8.94
C CYS A 40 0.57 -20.71 8.94
N PHE A 41 1.37 -20.35 9.93
CA PHE A 41 2.74 -20.80 10.09
C PHE A 41 2.88 -21.69 11.32
N ASP A 42 3.81 -22.64 11.27
CA ASP A 42 4.19 -23.41 12.45
C ASP A 42 5.02 -22.53 13.39
N ALA A 43 4.39 -22.01 14.44
CA ALA A 43 5.07 -21.19 15.43
C ALA A 43 6.20 -21.92 16.19
N SER A 44 6.32 -23.24 16.07
CA SER A 44 7.41 -24.02 16.67
C SER A 44 8.69 -24.02 15.83
N THR A 45 8.58 -23.76 14.52
CA THR A 45 9.72 -23.74 13.58
C THR A 45 9.93 -22.39 12.92
N THR A 46 8.90 -21.54 12.87
CA THR A 46 8.91 -20.29 12.12
C THR A 46 8.76 -19.11 13.08
N SER A 47 9.83 -18.33 13.24
CA SER A 47 9.83 -17.09 14.03
C SER A 47 9.71 -15.82 13.18
N ALA A 48 10.04 -15.92 11.90
CA ALA A 48 10.04 -14.80 10.95
C ALA A 48 9.55 -15.25 9.56
N VAL A 49 9.13 -14.27 8.76
CA VAL A 49 8.65 -14.45 7.40
C VAL A 49 9.40 -13.55 6.43
N ASP A 50 9.47 -13.98 5.18
CA ASP A 50 9.89 -13.18 4.05
C ASP A 50 8.67 -12.86 3.18
N ILE A 51 8.57 -11.61 2.72
CA ILE A 51 7.47 -11.10 1.91
C ILE A 51 8.04 -10.73 0.54
N TYR A 52 7.59 -11.43 -0.49
CA TYR A 52 7.98 -11.21 -1.88
C TYR A 52 6.90 -10.40 -2.58
N LEU A 53 7.31 -9.40 -3.35
CA LEU A 53 6.45 -8.58 -4.19
C LEU A 53 6.79 -8.84 -5.65
N PHE A 54 5.82 -9.34 -6.41
CA PHE A 54 5.90 -9.57 -7.84
C PHE A 54 5.09 -8.50 -8.59
N ALA A 55 5.45 -8.25 -9.85
CA ALA A 55 4.69 -7.37 -10.74
C ALA A 55 4.23 -8.11 -12.00
N PRO A 56 3.17 -8.96 -11.93
CA PRO A 56 2.71 -9.73 -13.08
C PRO A 56 2.47 -8.86 -14.32
N GLY A 57 2.89 -9.37 -15.48
CA GLY A 57 2.74 -8.65 -16.75
C GLY A 57 3.69 -7.47 -16.96
N PHE A 58 4.52 -7.09 -15.96
CA PHE A 58 5.56 -6.09 -16.14
C PHE A 58 6.65 -6.64 -17.06
N THR A 59 6.87 -5.98 -18.20
CA THR A 59 7.90 -6.37 -19.17
C THR A 59 9.20 -5.60 -19.01
N GLY A 60 9.28 -4.68 -18.05
CA GLY A 60 10.54 -3.99 -17.75
C GLY A 60 11.49 -4.93 -17.02
N SER A 61 12.79 -4.78 -17.26
CA SER A 61 13.83 -5.56 -16.59
C SER A 61 13.86 -5.17 -15.10
N GLY A 62 13.02 -5.83 -14.29
CA GLY A 62 13.21 -5.89 -12.84
C GLY A 62 14.62 -6.41 -12.55
N THR A 63 15.25 -5.92 -11.50
CA THR A 63 16.66 -6.17 -11.18
C THR A 63 16.94 -7.66 -10.97
N GLY A 64 17.38 -8.33 -12.03
CA GLY A 64 17.76 -9.74 -12.01
C GLY A 64 18.20 -10.15 -13.40
N ASP A 65 19.49 -9.99 -13.67
CA ASP A 65 20.20 -10.77 -14.69
C ASP A 65 19.83 -10.44 -16.14
N THR A 66 20.27 -9.26 -16.60
CA THR A 66 20.32 -8.91 -18.03
C THR A 66 21.33 -9.79 -18.78
N GLU A 67 21.06 -11.08 -18.91
CA GLU A 67 21.84 -11.96 -19.81
C GLU A 67 20.99 -13.01 -20.55
N SER A 68 19.71 -13.18 -20.22
CA SER A 68 18.83 -14.10 -20.95
C SER A 68 17.96 -13.33 -21.96
N GLY A 69 18.36 -13.33 -23.23
CA GLY A 69 17.64 -12.72 -24.35
C GLY A 69 16.35 -13.44 -24.76
N ASN A 70 15.59 -13.96 -23.80
CA ASN A 70 14.30 -14.58 -24.02
C ASN A 70 13.21 -13.59 -23.56
N ASN A 71 12.13 -13.51 -24.32
CA ASN A 71 10.91 -12.80 -23.92
C ASN A 71 10.27 -13.55 -22.73
N ASP A 72 10.87 -13.43 -21.55
CA ASP A 72 10.41 -14.12 -20.35
C ASP A 72 9.19 -13.38 -19.80
N THR A 73 8.02 -13.98 -20.03
CA THR A 73 6.72 -13.63 -19.42
C THR A 73 6.64 -14.05 -17.96
N ASP A 74 7.78 -14.14 -17.28
CA ASP A 74 7.86 -14.53 -15.87
C ASP A 74 7.46 -13.32 -15.04
N GLU A 75 6.62 -13.52 -14.03
CA GLU A 75 6.20 -12.48 -13.09
C GLU A 75 7.46 -11.93 -12.38
N PRO A 76 7.97 -10.75 -12.74
CA PRO A 76 9.22 -10.29 -12.22
C PRO A 76 9.08 -10.05 -10.72
N LEU A 77 9.99 -10.65 -9.95
CA LEU A 77 10.20 -10.29 -8.56
C LEU A 77 10.73 -8.86 -8.51
N VAL A 78 9.95 -7.93 -7.96
CA VAL A 78 10.31 -6.51 -7.92
C VAL A 78 10.87 -6.09 -6.56
N HIS A 79 10.48 -6.76 -5.47
CA HIS A 79 11.02 -6.45 -4.14
C HIS A 79 10.88 -7.63 -3.16
N VAL A 80 11.73 -7.64 -2.13
CA VAL A 80 11.66 -8.59 -1.01
C VAL A 80 11.86 -7.85 0.31
N TRP A 81 10.93 -8.02 1.23
CA TRP A 81 11.07 -7.65 2.63
C TRP A 81 11.39 -8.92 3.44
N SER A 82 12.58 -9.00 4.01
CA SER A 82 13.06 -10.21 4.70
C SER A 82 13.14 -10.09 6.21
N ASP A 83 13.11 -11.23 6.89
CA ASP A 83 13.31 -11.39 8.34
C ASP A 83 12.29 -10.59 9.18
N PHE A 84 11.02 -10.63 8.78
CA PHE A 84 9.94 -9.96 9.52
C PHE A 84 9.41 -10.87 10.63
N PRO A 85 9.45 -10.45 11.91
CA PRO A 85 8.94 -11.27 13.00
C PRO A 85 7.47 -11.64 12.81
N LEU A 86 7.19 -12.95 12.84
CA LEU A 86 5.84 -13.50 12.62
C LEU A 86 4.80 -12.94 13.61
N ALA A 87 5.25 -12.61 14.84
CA ALA A 87 4.41 -12.13 15.92
C ALA A 87 4.00 -10.64 15.81
N LEU A 88 4.62 -9.86 14.92
CA LEU A 88 4.32 -8.43 14.80
C LEU A 88 2.96 -8.14 14.15
N GLY A 89 2.39 -9.11 13.40
CA GLY A 89 1.10 -8.95 12.73
C GLY A 89 1.13 -7.85 11.66
N PRO A 90 0.06 -7.03 11.53
CA PRO A 90 -0.02 -5.95 10.55
C PRO A 90 1.19 -5.02 10.53
N GLN A 91 1.79 -4.81 9.35
CA GLN A 91 2.91 -3.90 9.17
C GLN A 91 2.68 -2.96 7.98
N ASN A 92 3.22 -1.74 8.08
CA ASN A 92 3.23 -0.78 6.99
C ASN A 92 4.59 -0.81 6.31
N PHE A 93 4.58 -0.98 5.01
CA PHE A 93 5.78 -1.05 4.19
C PHE A 93 5.81 0.13 3.24
N ASP A 94 6.96 0.79 3.13
CA ASP A 94 7.15 1.79 2.10
C ASP A 94 7.18 1.08 0.73
N LEU A 95 6.43 1.61 -0.22
CA LEU A 95 6.37 1.10 -1.58
C LEU A 95 7.08 2.11 -2.49
N ASP A 96 7.96 1.63 -3.38
CA ASP A 96 8.67 2.51 -4.31
C ASP A 96 8.34 2.11 -5.75
N ALA A 97 7.71 3.03 -6.49
CA ALA A 97 7.31 2.80 -7.86
C ALA A 97 8.49 2.56 -8.82
N THR A 98 9.71 2.94 -8.42
CA THR A 98 10.91 2.65 -9.20
C THR A 98 11.19 1.16 -9.33
N TRP A 99 10.66 0.32 -8.43
CA TRP A 99 10.83 -1.14 -8.48
C TRP A 99 10.16 -1.78 -9.70
N TRP A 100 9.16 -1.12 -10.28
CA TRP A 100 8.48 -1.53 -11.53
C TRP A 100 8.48 -0.41 -12.58
N GLY A 101 9.49 0.46 -12.58
CA GLY A 101 9.71 1.41 -13.67
C GLY A 101 8.83 2.67 -13.69
N GLU A 102 8.24 3.06 -12.56
CA GLU A 102 7.45 4.30 -12.38
C GLU A 102 6.20 4.42 -13.28
N GLU A 103 5.65 3.30 -13.75
CA GLU A 103 4.40 3.32 -14.52
C GLU A 103 3.23 3.90 -13.69
N GLN A 104 2.25 4.50 -14.39
CA GLN A 104 1.09 5.12 -13.72
C GLN A 104 0.24 4.09 -12.97
N GLU A 105 0.20 2.85 -13.48
CA GLU A 105 -0.59 1.76 -12.95
C GLU A 105 0.16 0.45 -13.17
N GLN A 106 0.22 -0.41 -12.15
CA GLN A 106 0.86 -1.73 -12.21
C GLN A 106 0.11 -2.72 -11.33
N GLU A 107 -0.13 -3.92 -11.84
CA GLU A 107 -0.61 -5.04 -11.03
C GLU A 107 0.56 -5.63 -10.22
N LEU A 108 0.34 -5.81 -8.92
CA LEU A 108 1.30 -6.36 -7.98
C LEU A 108 0.70 -7.57 -7.28
N GLN A 109 1.55 -8.53 -6.93
CA GLN A 109 1.16 -9.73 -6.19
C GLN A 109 2.11 -9.98 -5.03
N LEU A 110 1.56 -10.35 -3.87
CA LEU A 110 2.35 -10.72 -2.70
C LEU A 110 2.54 -12.24 -2.60
N ASN A 111 3.66 -12.66 -2.04
CA ASN A 111 3.85 -14.02 -1.55
C ASN A 111 4.57 -13.99 -0.20
N ILE A 112 4.00 -14.62 0.83
CA ILE A 112 4.60 -14.66 2.17
C ILE A 112 5.01 -16.10 2.48
N VAL A 113 6.29 -16.28 2.84
CA VAL A 113 6.88 -17.59 3.14
C VAL A 113 7.66 -17.53 4.45
N ALA A 114 8.01 -18.70 5.00
CA ALA A 114 8.87 -18.74 6.18
C ALA A 114 10.26 -18.17 5.83
N HIS A 115 10.87 -17.44 6.77
CA HIS A 115 12.18 -16.83 6.51
C HIS A 115 13.22 -17.85 6.07
N GLY A 116 13.92 -17.56 4.97
CA GLY A 116 14.95 -18.42 4.39
C GLY A 116 14.43 -19.61 3.57
N GLN A 117 13.10 -19.75 3.40
CA GLN A 117 12.48 -20.74 2.53
C GLN A 117 12.32 -20.18 1.11
N PRO A 118 12.73 -20.89 0.05
CA PRO A 118 12.45 -20.49 -1.32
C PRO A 118 10.94 -20.43 -1.60
N VAL A 119 10.49 -19.45 -2.38
CA VAL A 119 9.08 -19.33 -2.79
C VAL A 119 8.57 -20.59 -3.49
N SER A 120 9.42 -21.24 -4.30
CA SER A 120 9.10 -22.49 -5.00
C SER A 120 8.89 -23.70 -4.08
N GLU A 121 9.35 -23.62 -2.83
CA GLU A 121 9.20 -24.67 -1.82
C GLU A 121 8.07 -24.36 -0.82
N SER A 122 7.40 -23.22 -0.96
CA SER A 122 6.29 -22.84 -0.08
C SER A 122 5.03 -23.67 -0.38
N GLU A 123 4.42 -24.21 0.67
CA GLU A 123 3.10 -24.85 0.60
C GLU A 123 1.94 -23.85 0.73
N LEU A 124 2.26 -22.58 1.01
CA LEU A 124 1.28 -21.50 1.14
C LEU A 124 0.89 -20.98 -0.25
N PRO A 125 -0.38 -20.61 -0.47
CA PRO A 125 -0.81 -20.09 -1.75
C PRO A 125 -0.18 -18.72 -2.02
N ALA A 126 -0.05 -18.40 -3.31
CA ALA A 126 0.23 -17.04 -3.74
C ALA A 126 -0.85 -16.08 -3.22
N GLY A 127 -0.43 -14.86 -2.94
CA GLY A 127 -1.28 -13.82 -2.38
C GLY A 127 -2.17 -13.13 -3.41
N PRO A 128 -2.95 -12.15 -2.92
CA PRO A 128 -3.85 -11.38 -3.75
C PRO A 128 -3.07 -10.55 -4.77
N VAL A 129 -3.67 -10.39 -5.94
CA VAL A 129 -3.26 -9.41 -6.95
C VAL A 129 -4.00 -8.11 -6.68
N PHE A 130 -3.27 -7.00 -6.60
CA PHE A 130 -3.80 -5.66 -6.35
C PHE A 130 -3.12 -4.65 -7.28
N THR A 131 -3.72 -3.48 -7.42
CA THR A 131 -3.26 -2.46 -8.38
C THR A 131 -2.58 -1.32 -7.64
N ALA A 132 -1.31 -1.09 -7.95
CA ALA A 132 -0.60 0.14 -7.57
C ALA A 132 -0.90 1.22 -8.60
N ARG A 133 -1.57 2.31 -8.20
CA ARG A 133 -1.88 3.44 -9.09
C ARG A 133 -1.39 4.75 -8.51
N MET A 134 -0.58 5.47 -9.29
CA MET A 134 -0.06 6.77 -8.91
C MET A 134 -1.19 7.81 -8.89
N ALA A 135 -1.45 8.41 -7.73
CA ALA A 135 -2.40 9.50 -7.64
C ALA A 135 -1.93 10.71 -8.48
N PRO A 136 -2.84 11.45 -9.14
CA PRO A 136 -2.50 12.69 -9.82
C PRO A 136 -1.81 13.65 -8.86
N ARG A 137 -0.71 14.29 -9.31
CA ARG A 137 -0.02 15.32 -8.52
C ARG A 137 -0.93 16.55 -8.40
N GLY A 138 -1.83 16.59 -7.43
CA GLY A 138 -2.70 17.76 -7.20
C GLY A 138 -4.02 17.54 -6.44
N GLY A 139 -4.45 16.30 -6.18
CA GLY A 139 -5.63 16.04 -5.36
C GLY A 139 -5.23 15.65 -3.94
N LYS A 140 -5.88 16.24 -2.92
CA LYS A 140 -5.81 15.73 -1.55
C LYS A 140 -6.20 14.26 -1.55
N ASP A 141 -5.55 13.46 -0.71
CA ASP A 141 -5.87 12.06 -0.52
C ASP A 141 -7.37 11.90 -0.20
N GLU A 142 -8.16 11.50 -1.18
CA GLU A 142 -9.57 11.13 -1.01
C GLU A 142 -9.66 9.61 -1.12
N ASP A 143 -9.37 8.96 0.00
CA ASP A 143 -9.92 7.63 0.28
C ASP A 143 -11.00 7.81 1.34
N SER A 144 -12.27 7.88 0.91
CA SER A 144 -13.38 7.13 1.51
C SER A 144 -14.75 7.60 1.03
N ALA A 145 -15.51 6.61 0.55
CA ALA A 145 -16.96 6.49 0.59
C ALA A 145 -17.78 7.38 -0.38
N GLY A 146 -18.19 6.73 -1.47
CA GLY A 146 -19.16 7.28 -2.41
C GLY A 146 -20.52 7.57 -1.82
N LYS A 147 -21.19 8.52 -2.45
CA LYS A 147 -22.64 8.54 -2.66
C LYS A 147 -22.93 9.52 -3.79
N ASP A 148 -22.86 9.05 -5.03
CA ASP A 148 -23.40 9.78 -6.17
C ASP A 148 -24.93 9.65 -6.09
N GLU A 149 -25.60 10.69 -5.62
CA GLU A 149 -27.01 10.91 -5.91
C GLU A 149 -27.07 11.81 -7.13
N ASP A 150 -27.51 11.22 -8.24
CA ASP A 150 -27.95 11.89 -9.47
C ASP A 150 -28.88 13.06 -9.15
N GLY A 151 -28.60 14.19 -9.79
CA GLY A 151 -29.41 15.40 -9.74
C GLY A 151 -29.10 16.26 -10.97
N ASP A 152 -29.62 15.82 -12.11
CA ASP A 152 -29.89 16.62 -13.30
C ASP A 152 -30.43 18.01 -12.94
N ASP A 153 -29.87 19.04 -13.56
CA ASP A 153 -30.67 20.10 -14.19
C ASP A 153 -29.76 20.90 -15.14
N GLU A 154 -29.97 20.63 -16.43
CA GLU A 154 -29.66 21.53 -17.53
C GLU A 154 -30.40 22.86 -17.32
N GLU A 155 -29.80 24.00 -17.63
CA GLU A 155 -30.42 25.00 -18.52
C GLU A 155 -29.30 25.83 -19.19
N GLU A 156 -29.40 25.89 -20.52
CA GLU A 156 -28.68 26.76 -21.43
C GLU A 156 -29.22 28.20 -21.30
N ASP A 157 -28.40 29.21 -21.56
CA ASP A 157 -28.81 30.35 -22.41
C ASP A 157 -27.64 31.29 -22.74
N GLU A 158 -27.74 31.87 -23.93
CA GLU A 158 -26.70 32.45 -24.76
C GLU A 158 -26.41 33.98 -24.57
N GLU A 159 -25.42 34.43 -25.34
CA GLU A 159 -25.20 35.75 -25.97
C GLU A 159 -24.55 36.94 -25.23
N ASP A 160 -23.34 37.25 -25.74
CA ASP A 160 -22.85 38.52 -26.32
C ASP A 160 -22.87 39.85 -25.54
N GLY A 161 -21.71 40.55 -25.57
CA GLY A 161 -21.69 42.01 -25.57
C GLY A 161 -20.51 42.74 -24.89
N GLU A 162 -19.53 43.11 -25.71
CA GLU A 162 -18.85 44.43 -25.79
C GLU A 162 -17.96 45.04 -24.67
N GLU A 163 -17.00 45.81 -25.18
CA GLU A 163 -15.87 46.51 -24.57
C GLU A 163 -16.21 47.58 -23.52
N GLY A 164 -15.29 47.82 -22.58
CA GLY A 164 -15.26 49.12 -21.89
C GLY A 164 -14.38 49.27 -20.64
N LYS A 165 -13.14 49.74 -20.88
CA LYS A 165 -12.39 50.77 -20.14
C LYS A 165 -12.00 50.58 -18.65
N ASP A 166 -10.72 50.90 -18.47
CA ASP A 166 -9.94 51.27 -17.29
C ASP A 166 -10.70 51.83 -16.07
N SER A 167 -10.33 51.34 -14.88
CA SER A 167 -10.21 52.18 -13.68
C SER A 167 -9.29 51.56 -12.63
N LYS A 168 -8.28 52.35 -12.25
CA LYS A 168 -7.44 52.18 -11.06
C LYS A 168 -8.30 52.09 -9.79
N GLY A 169 -7.99 51.12 -8.93
CA GLY A 169 -8.52 51.04 -7.58
C GLY A 169 -7.56 50.29 -6.66
N SER A 170 -6.67 51.02 -5.99
CA SER A 170 -5.97 50.53 -4.80
C SER A 170 -6.98 50.17 -3.72
N ALA A 171 -6.95 48.94 -3.22
CA ALA A 171 -7.54 48.59 -1.94
C ALA A 171 -6.61 47.63 -1.18
N VAL A 172 -5.91 48.23 -0.22
CA VAL A 172 -5.22 47.56 0.88
C VAL A 172 -6.25 46.87 1.77
N SER A 173 -6.22 45.55 1.88
CA SER A 173 -6.97 44.83 2.92
C SER A 173 -6.00 44.23 3.94
N ARG A 174 -6.01 44.84 5.13
CA ARG A 174 -5.47 44.30 6.37
C ARG A 174 -6.55 43.40 6.99
N GLY A 175 -6.27 42.11 7.14
CA GLY A 175 -7.02 41.20 8.03
C GLY A 175 -6.01 40.44 8.86
N ALA A 176 -5.70 40.90 10.08
CA ALA A 176 -6.36 40.49 11.31
C ALA A 176 -6.15 39.00 11.61
N GLY A 177 -5.13 38.74 12.43
CA GLY A 177 -4.75 37.41 12.86
C GLY A 177 -5.82 36.70 13.69
N LYS A 178 -5.76 35.38 13.67
CA LYS A 178 -6.26 34.53 14.74
C LYS A 178 -5.19 33.50 15.08
N THR A 179 -4.40 33.85 16.09
CA THR A 179 -3.61 32.95 16.90
C THR A 179 -4.55 31.91 17.52
N VAL A 180 -4.32 30.63 17.27
CA VAL A 180 -4.89 29.56 18.09
C VAL A 180 -3.72 28.87 18.76
N LEU A 181 -3.45 29.30 20.00
CA LEU A 181 -2.74 28.49 20.97
C LEU A 181 -3.71 27.42 21.47
N ALA A 182 -3.33 26.15 21.37
CA ALA A 182 -3.84 25.12 22.26
C ALA A 182 -2.68 24.20 22.66
N THR A 183 -2.07 24.57 23.78
CA THR A 183 -1.21 23.73 24.61
C THR A 183 -2.01 22.54 25.14
N ALA A 184 -1.50 21.32 24.95
CA ALA A 184 -1.79 20.20 25.85
C ALA A 184 -0.50 19.38 26.02
N ALA A 185 0.22 19.67 27.09
CA ALA A 185 1.23 18.80 27.65
C ALA A 185 0.51 17.59 28.28
N MET A 186 0.87 16.37 27.87
CA MET A 186 0.52 15.17 28.64
C MET A 186 1.77 14.54 29.24
N LEU A 187 1.62 14.27 30.53
CA LEU A 187 2.61 13.92 31.53
C LEU A 187 3.45 12.69 31.21
N VAL A 188 4.74 12.85 31.51
CA VAL A 188 5.70 11.79 31.82
C VAL A 188 5.23 11.01 33.05
N ALA A 189 5.23 9.67 32.97
CA ALA A 189 5.25 8.79 34.14
C ALA A 189 6.23 7.64 33.89
N PRO A 190 7.37 7.55 34.62
CA PRO A 190 8.19 6.36 34.67
C PRO A 190 7.75 5.51 35.86
N LEU A 191 7.18 4.34 35.61
CA LEU A 191 6.96 3.35 36.67
C LEU A 191 8.19 2.44 36.75
N LEU A 192 9.14 2.84 37.61
CA LEU A 192 10.09 1.90 38.21
C LEU A 192 9.32 1.02 39.20
N LEU A 193 9.40 -0.30 39.07
CA LEU A 193 9.26 -1.18 40.23
C LEU A 193 10.40 -2.18 40.23
N ALA A 194 11.24 -2.07 41.25
CA ALA A 194 12.34 -2.95 41.55
C ALA A 194 11.90 -4.02 42.55
N ALA A 195 12.53 -5.19 42.41
CA ALA A 195 12.88 -6.18 43.44
C ALA A 195 11.77 -6.93 44.20
N LEU A 196 11.72 -8.25 43.96
CA LEU A 196 12.02 -9.28 44.97
C LEU A 196 12.53 -10.55 44.27
#